data_AF-A0A6P2D0G1-F1
#
_entry.id   AF-A0A6P2D0G1-F1
#
_cell.length_a   1.000
_cell.length_b   1.000
_cell.length_c   1.000
_cell.angle_alpha   90.00
_cell.angle_beta   90.00
_cell.angle_gamma   90.00
#
_symmetry.space_group_name_H-M   'P 1'
#
loop_
_entity.id
_entity.type
_entity.pdbx_description
1 polymer ?
#
loop_
_entity_poly.entity_id
_entity_poly.type
_entity_poly.pdbx_seq_one_letter_code
_entity_poly.pdbx_strand_id
1 'polypeptide(L)'
;MKRPKLSVEAAKFWDRHAKRCTDAGYLTEATQDAFVLLCRTYELLQFDPHADERTGIIKFVALQKSFERQGLQFGITAKTKSEKPKDLAAIIREGLENA
;
A
#
# COMPACT_ATOMS: atom_id res chain seq x y z
N MET A 1 -7.07 16.43 14.39
CA MET A 1 -5.89 15.62 14.78
C MET A 1 -4.64 16.17 14.10
N LYS A 2 -3.49 16.24 14.78
CA LYS A 2 -2.25 16.84 14.24
C LYS A 2 -1.46 15.83 13.39
N ARG A 3 -0.86 16.27 12.29
CA ARG A 3 0.04 15.45 11.47
C ARG A 3 1.36 15.14 12.21
N PRO A 4 1.78 13.87 12.30
CA PRO A 4 3.05 13.48 12.90
C PRO A 4 4.24 13.80 11.97
N LYS A 5 5.47 13.65 12.47
CA LYS A 5 6.68 13.81 11.65
C LYS A 5 6.81 12.64 10.68
N LEU A 6 6.59 12.91 9.40
CA LEU A 6 6.63 11.95 8.30
C LEU A 6 7.66 12.41 7.25
N SER A 7 8.16 11.49 6.44
CA SER A 7 8.88 11.82 5.21
C SER A 7 7.94 12.50 4.21
N VAL A 8 8.49 13.03 3.12
CA VAL A 8 7.71 13.74 2.10
C VAL A 8 6.65 12.83 1.47
N GLU A 9 7.01 11.61 1.07
CA GLU A 9 6.07 10.69 0.42
C GLU A 9 5.00 10.17 1.38
N ALA A 10 5.37 9.83 2.62
CA ALA A 10 4.41 9.43 3.64
C ALA A 10 3.45 10.58 4.01
N ALA A 11 3.95 11.82 4.05
CA ALA A 11 3.14 13.00 4.33
C ALA A 11 2.08 13.28 3.25
N LYS A 12 2.40 13.07 1.97
CA LYS A 12 1.42 13.20 0.87
C LYS A 12 0.22 12.28 1.08
N PHE A 13 0.46 11.04 1.52
CA PHE A 13 -0.61 10.10 1.83
C PHE A 13 -1.47 10.56 3.00
N TRP A 14 -0.83 11.00 4.08
CA TRP A 14 -1.52 11.57 5.24
C TRP A 14 -2.43 12.74 4.83
N ASP A 15 -1.88 13.72 4.11
CA ASP A 15 -2.62 14.93 3.73
C ASP A 15 -3.84 14.62 2.86
N ARG A 16 -3.75 13.60 2.01
CA ARG A 16 -4.84 13.16 1.13
C ARG A 16 -5.97 12.44 1.88
N HIS A 17 -5.65 11.69 2.93
CA HIS A 17 -6.59 10.71 3.50
C HIS A 17 -6.99 11.00 4.95
N ALA A 18 -6.12 11.60 5.75
CA ALA A 18 -6.32 11.76 7.19
C ALA A 18 -7.63 12.48 7.52
N LYS A 19 -7.94 13.58 6.81
CA LYS A 19 -9.18 14.32 7.05
C LYS A 19 -10.42 13.43 6.86
N ARG A 20 -10.53 12.75 5.71
CA ARG A 20 -11.66 11.87 5.41
C ARG A 20 -11.74 10.70 6.40
N CYS A 21 -10.61 10.10 6.77
CA CYS A 21 -10.58 9.00 7.73
C CYS A 21 -10.98 9.45 9.14
N THR A 22 -10.62 10.67 9.56
CA THR A 22 -11.06 11.25 10.83
C THR A 22 -12.54 11.58 10.80
N ASP A 23 -13.03 12.22 9.73
CA ASP A 23 -14.45 12.56 9.58
C ASP A 23 -15.36 11.31 9.59
N ALA A 24 -14.87 10.18 9.05
CA ALA A 24 -15.56 8.89 9.05
C ALA A 24 -15.35 8.06 10.33
N GLY A 25 -14.59 8.57 11.31
CA GLY A 25 -14.33 7.89 12.58
C GLY A 25 -13.32 6.74 12.53
N TYR A 26 -12.68 6.49 11.37
CA TYR A 26 -11.64 5.46 11.26
C TYR A 26 -10.30 5.87 11.87
N LEU A 27 -9.99 7.17 11.81
CA LEU A 27 -8.74 7.72 12.30
C LEU A 27 -8.98 8.52 13.59
N THR A 28 -8.68 7.87 14.71
CA THR A 28 -8.78 8.39 16.07
C THR A 28 -7.38 8.45 16.68
N GLU A 29 -7.26 8.99 17.90
CA GLU A 29 -5.98 8.97 18.64
C GLU A 29 -5.47 7.54 18.85
N ALA A 30 -6.36 6.59 19.12
CA ALA A 30 -6.00 5.18 19.32
C ALA A 30 -5.50 4.48 18.04
N THR A 31 -5.97 4.91 16.87
CA THR A 31 -5.60 4.31 15.57
C THR A 31 -4.55 5.13 14.82
N GLN A 32 -4.07 6.23 15.40
CA GLN A 32 -3.13 7.14 14.77
C GLN A 32 -1.82 6.45 14.38
N ASP A 33 -1.25 5.66 15.29
CA ASP A 33 0.02 4.97 15.05
C ASP A 33 -0.10 3.94 13.92
N ALA A 34 -1.22 3.22 13.85
CA ALA A 34 -1.50 2.31 12.75
C ALA A 34 -1.64 3.05 11.41
N PHE A 35 -2.21 4.26 11.41
CA PHE A 35 -2.31 5.08 10.21
C PHE A 35 -0.95 5.64 9.78
N VAL A 36 -0.06 5.95 10.72
CA VAL A 36 1.33 6.32 10.45
C VAL A 36 2.09 5.17 9.79
N LEU A 37 1.90 3.94 10.27
CA LEU A 37 2.48 2.75 9.63
C LEU A 37 1.97 2.57 8.19
N LEU A 38 0.68 2.83 7.95
CA LEU A 38 0.13 2.80 6.59
C LEU A 38 0.79 3.85 5.69
N CYS A 39 0.98 5.08 6.20
CA CYS A 39 1.66 6.15 5.44
C CYS A 39 3.10 5.76 5.07
N ARG A 40 3.84 5.12 5.98
CA ARG A 40 5.20 4.61 5.72
C ARG A 40 5.20 3.43 4.77
N THR A 41 4.22 2.54 4.87
CA THR A 41 4.07 1.43 3.93
C THR A 41 3.80 1.94 2.50
N TYR A 42 3.00 3.01 2.37
CA TYR A 42 2.78 3.69 1.08
C TYR A 42 4.07 4.28 0.50
N GLU A 43 4.89 4.93 1.33
CA GLU A 43 6.22 5.41 0.92
C GLU A 43 7.09 4.25 0.41
N LEU A 44 7.16 3.14 1.14
CA LEU A 44 7.94 1.97 0.72
C LEU A 44 7.45 1.37 -0.60
N LEU A 45 6.17 1.53 -0.95
CA LEU A 45 5.61 1.09 -2.22
C LEU A 45 5.99 1.96 -3.41
N GLN A 46 6.62 3.13 -3.21
CA GLN A 46 7.03 4.00 -4.31
C GLN A 46 8.33 3.54 -5.00
N PHE A 47 8.97 2.47 -4.53
CA PHE A 47 10.18 1.94 -5.17
C PHE A 47 9.86 1.27 -6.52
N ASP A 48 10.84 1.25 -7.42
CA ASP A 48 10.75 0.50 -8.67
C ASP A 48 11.09 -0.98 -8.41
N PRO A 49 10.14 -1.92 -8.56
CA PRO A 49 10.40 -3.34 -8.35
C PRO A 49 11.25 -3.98 -9.46
N HIS A 50 11.43 -3.34 -10.61
CA HIS A 50 12.27 -3.85 -11.69
C HIS A 50 13.75 -3.53 -11.49
N ALA A 51 14.08 -2.63 -10.56
CA ALA A 51 15.47 -2.35 -10.19
C ALA A 51 16.15 -3.52 -9.46
N ASP A 52 15.38 -4.46 -8.92
CA ASP A 52 15.85 -5.71 -8.29
C ASP A 52 15.20 -6.90 -9.01
N GLU A 53 15.87 -7.39 -10.06
CA GLU A 53 15.36 -8.46 -10.92
C GLU A 53 15.06 -9.77 -10.16
N ARG A 54 15.76 -10.02 -9.06
CA ARG A 54 15.65 -11.29 -8.32
C ARG A 54 14.50 -11.28 -7.32
N THR A 55 14.32 -10.17 -6.59
CA THR A 55 13.39 -10.13 -5.45
C THR A 55 12.47 -8.92 -5.43
N GLY A 56 12.64 -7.96 -6.35
CA GLY A 56 11.88 -6.71 -6.37
C GLY A 56 10.38 -6.93 -6.52
N ILE A 57 9.96 -7.79 -7.46
CA ILE A 57 8.53 -8.16 -7.62
C ILE A 57 7.98 -8.85 -6.37
N ILE A 58 8.75 -9.75 -5.75
CA ILE A 58 8.33 -10.47 -4.52
C ILE A 58 8.14 -9.47 -3.37
N LYS A 59 9.09 -8.55 -3.19
CA LYS A 59 9.02 -7.47 -2.19
C LYS A 59 7.82 -6.56 -2.43
N PHE A 60 7.56 -6.19 -3.67
CA PHE A 60 6.42 -5.35 -4.06
C PHE A 60 5.10 -6.02 -3.71
N VAL A 61 4.91 -7.28 -4.10
CA VAL A 61 3.69 -8.03 -3.78
C VAL A 61 3.49 -8.16 -2.27
N ALA A 62 4.56 -8.42 -1.52
CA ALA A 62 4.49 -8.51 -0.06
C ALA A 62 4.09 -7.16 0.58
N LEU A 63 4.71 -6.05 0.15
CA LEU A 63 4.38 -4.71 0.61
C LEU A 63 2.95 -4.30 0.23
N GLN A 64 2.51 -4.65 -0.98
CA GLN A 64 1.17 -4.32 -1.45
C GLN A 64 0.10 -5.05 -0.62
N LYS A 65 0.28 -6.34 -0.33
CA LYS A 65 -0.62 -7.08 0.57
C LYS A 65 -0.66 -6.48 1.97
N SER A 66 0.50 -6.04 2.48
CA SER A 66 0.58 -5.37 3.78
C SER A 66 -0.18 -4.04 3.77
N PHE A 67 0.00 -3.23 2.74
CA PHE A 67 -0.69 -1.97 2.55
C PHE A 67 -2.22 -2.15 2.47
N GLU A 68 -2.69 -3.10 1.66
CA GLU A 68 -4.11 -3.40 1.52
C GLU A 68 -4.71 -3.84 2.85
N ARG A 69 -4.05 -4.76 3.56
CA ARG A 69 -4.51 -5.25 4.88
C ARG A 69 -4.58 -4.12 5.91
N GLN A 70 -3.54 -3.28 5.98
CA GLN A 70 -3.52 -2.14 6.89
C GLN A 70 -4.56 -1.08 6.53
N GLY A 71 -4.81 -0.86 5.23
CA GLY A 71 -5.77 0.13 4.72
C GLY A 71 -7.22 -0.19 5.03
N LEU A 72 -7.58 -1.47 5.16
CA LEU A 72 -8.96 -1.91 5.43
C LEU A 72 -9.56 -1.25 6.68
N GLN A 73 -8.81 -1.17 7.78
CA GLN A 73 -9.29 -0.55 9.03
C GLN A 73 -9.57 0.95 8.89
N PHE A 74 -9.02 1.59 7.85
CA PHE A 74 -9.16 3.02 7.58
C PHE A 74 -10.16 3.33 6.46
N GLY A 75 -10.92 2.33 6.01
CA GLY A 75 -11.79 2.46 4.83
C GLY A 75 -11.01 2.70 3.54
N ILE A 76 -9.70 2.47 3.54
CA ILE A 76 -8.83 2.56 2.38
C ILE A 76 -8.81 1.18 1.75
N THR A 77 -9.80 0.94 0.91
CA THR A 77 -9.75 -0.20 -0.01
C THR A 77 -8.94 0.23 -1.21
N ALA A 78 -8.02 -0.63 -1.65
CA ALA A 78 -7.60 -0.61 -3.03
C ALA A 78 -8.83 -0.96 -3.88
N LYS A 79 -9.71 0.02 -4.14
CA LYS A 79 -10.30 0.13 -5.46
C LYS A 79 -9.20 0.63 -6.39
N THR A 80 -8.09 -0.11 -6.50
CA THR A 80 -7.59 -0.31 -7.85
C THR A 80 -8.84 -0.80 -8.58
N LYS A 81 -9.28 -0.05 -9.60
CA LYS A 81 -9.95 -0.72 -10.71
C LYS A 81 -9.12 -1.96 -10.91
N SER A 82 -9.68 -3.12 -10.60
CA SER A 82 -9.14 -4.34 -11.11
C SER A 82 -9.28 -4.17 -12.62
N GLU A 83 -8.31 -3.50 -13.25
CA GLU A 83 -7.61 -4.18 -14.31
C GLU A 83 -7.20 -5.48 -13.65
N LYS A 84 -8.12 -6.46 -13.75
CA LYS A 84 -7.78 -7.86 -13.53
C LYS A 84 -6.42 -7.97 -14.17
N PRO A 85 -5.36 -8.38 -13.46
CA PRO A 85 -4.10 -8.58 -14.12
C PRO A 85 -4.41 -9.67 -15.15
N LYS A 86 -4.63 -9.27 -16.40
CA LYS A 86 -4.92 -10.18 -17.51
C LYS A 86 -3.77 -11.18 -17.64
N ASP A 87 -2.62 -10.83 -17.05
CA ASP A 87 -1.40 -11.60 -17.06
C ASP A 87 -0.98 -12.26 -15.75
N LEU A 88 -1.61 -12.09 -14.58
CA LEU A 88 -1.05 -12.79 -13.39
C LEU A 88 -1.16 -14.31 -13.53
N ALA A 89 -2.23 -14.78 -14.16
CA ALA A 89 -2.39 -16.19 -14.53
C ALA A 89 -1.51 -16.60 -15.72
N ALA A 90 -1.08 -15.67 -16.57
CA ALA A 90 -0.17 -15.92 -17.69
C ALA A 90 1.29 -15.98 -17.22
N ILE A 91 1.72 -15.04 -16.39
CA ILE A 91 3.04 -14.98 -15.75
C ILE A 91 3.29 -16.23 -14.89
N ILE A 92 2.29 -16.68 -14.12
CA ILE A 92 2.41 -17.92 -13.33
C ILE A 92 2.49 -19.16 -14.23
N ARG A 93 1.77 -19.17 -15.37
CA ARG A 93 1.78 -20.29 -16.32
C ARG A 93 3.11 -20.37 -17.07
N GLU A 94 3.62 -19.24 -17.54
CA GLU A 94 4.90 -19.14 -18.25
C GLU A 94 6.09 -19.49 -17.35
N GLY A 95 6.02 -19.16 -16.05
CA GLY A 95 7.03 -19.60 -15.07
C GLY A 95 6.99 -21.09 -14.72
N LEU A 96 5.88 -21.79 -14.99
CA LEU A 96 5.74 -23.24 -14.77
C LEU A 96 6.03 -24.07 -16.03
N GLU A 97 5.85 -23.50 -17.21
CA GLU A 97 6.12 -24.17 -18.50
C GLU A 97 7.61 -24.11 -18.91
N ASN A 98 8.40 -23.23 -18.29
CA ASN A 98 9.84 -23.06 -18.56
C ASN A 98 10.76 -23.60 -17.44
N ALA A 99 10.22 -24.42 -16.51
CA ALA A 99 10.96 -25.11 -15.44
C ALA A 99 11.03 -26.62 -15.70
#